data_AF-A0A7S0MND0-F1
#
_entry.id   AF-A0A7S0MND0-F1
#
_cell.length_a   1.000
_cell.length_b   1.000
_cell.length_c   1.000
_cell.angle_alpha   90.00
_cell.angle_beta   90.00
_cell.angle_gamma   90.00
#
_symmetry.space_group_name_H-M   'P 1'
#
loop_
_entity.id
_entity.type
_entity.pdbx_description
1 polymer ?
#
loop_
_entity_poly.entity_id
_entity_poly.type
_entity_poly.pdbx_seq_one_letter_code
_entity_poly.pdbx_strand_id
1 'polypeptide(L)'
;TMSKTTLFQRTEANIDLFEKELEHLNSCEKTNTSTIVDDKRRLDELLVLTNTLIADISKLRKAAQETDPALRTYGEQMASKVLAVCDRFDAVHPKLAEVSASITSAYGKYEQAEAAARAVQEREEAARAAAELAAKEALAKEQAAKAAAESARLAAEAAAAAAAARRRRW
;
A
#
# COMPACT_ATOMS: atom_id res chain seq x y z
N THR A 1 -2.26 -33.22 -19.90
CA THR A 1 -1.97 -32.30 -21.03
C THR A 1 -3.25 -31.58 -21.39
N MET A 2 -3.29 -30.26 -21.33
CA MET A 2 -4.48 -29.47 -21.68
C MET A 2 -4.73 -29.56 -23.19
N SER A 3 -5.99 -29.65 -23.64
CA SER A 3 -6.29 -29.68 -25.08
C SER A 3 -5.98 -28.33 -25.74
N LYS A 4 -5.58 -28.33 -27.01
CA LYS A 4 -5.27 -27.09 -27.76
C LYS A 4 -6.47 -26.16 -27.90
N THR A 5 -7.69 -26.72 -28.03
CA THR A 5 -8.94 -25.96 -28.03
C THR A 5 -9.19 -25.27 -26.68
N THR A 6 -8.94 -25.97 -25.57
CA THR A 6 -9.06 -25.40 -24.22
C THR A 6 -8.03 -24.29 -23.99
N LEU A 7 -6.80 -24.47 -24.50
CA LEU A 7 -5.76 -23.45 -24.45
C LEU A 7 -6.19 -22.18 -25.21
N PHE A 8 -6.74 -22.33 -26.41
CA PHE A 8 -7.23 -21.21 -27.22
C PHE A 8 -8.33 -20.42 -26.49
N GLN A 9 -9.39 -21.07 -26.02
CA GLN A 9 -10.49 -20.42 -25.30
C GLN A 9 -10.02 -19.67 -24.04
N ARG A 10 -9.12 -20.28 -23.27
CA ARG A 10 -8.53 -19.63 -22.10
C ARG A 10 -7.72 -18.40 -22.49
N THR A 11 -6.93 -18.50 -23.55
CA THR A 11 -6.07 -17.40 -24.00
C THR A 11 -6.90 -16.23 -24.53
N GLU A 12 -7.97 -16.51 -25.28
CA GLU A 12 -8.93 -15.51 -25.74
C GLU A 12 -9.58 -14.78 -24.56
N ALA A 13 -10.12 -15.51 -23.58
CA ALA A 13 -10.71 -14.90 -22.38
C ALA A 13 -9.70 -14.07 -21.57
N ASN A 14 -8.45 -14.52 -21.48
CA ASN A 14 -7.39 -13.79 -20.79
C ASN A 14 -7.00 -12.51 -21.54
N ILE A 15 -7.07 -12.49 -22.87
CA ILE A 15 -6.84 -11.28 -23.67
C ILE A 15 -7.99 -10.29 -23.47
N ASP A 16 -9.23 -10.75 -23.45
CA ASP A 16 -10.38 -9.87 -23.17
C ASP A 16 -10.28 -9.24 -21.78
N LEU A 17 -9.88 -10.02 -20.76
CA LEU A 17 -9.60 -9.51 -19.42
C LEU A 17 -8.45 -8.51 -19.43
N PHE A 18 -7.36 -8.83 -20.14
CA PHE A 18 -6.18 -7.98 -20.26
C PHE A 18 -6.54 -6.61 -20.86
N GLU A 19 -7.28 -6.60 -21.96
CA GLU A 19 -7.73 -5.38 -22.63
C GLU A 19 -8.60 -4.52 -21.72
N LYS A 20 -9.56 -5.13 -21.02
CA LYS A 20 -10.47 -4.43 -20.11
C LYS A 20 -9.74 -3.80 -18.92
N GLU A 21 -8.83 -4.53 -18.29
CA GLU A 21 -8.07 -4.00 -17.16
C GLU A 21 -7.06 -2.94 -17.63
N LEU A 22 -6.45 -3.12 -18.79
CA LEU A 22 -5.58 -2.09 -19.37
C LEU A 22 -6.33 -0.80 -19.69
N GLU A 23 -7.56 -0.90 -20.24
CA GLU A 23 -8.42 0.26 -20.47
C GLU A 23 -8.82 0.95 -19.16
N HIS A 24 -9.16 0.18 -18.12
CA HIS A 24 -9.44 0.71 -16.80
C HIS A 24 -8.26 1.51 -16.25
N LEU A 25 -7.08 0.91 -16.25
CA LEU A 25 -5.84 1.54 -15.77
C LEU A 25 -5.47 2.79 -16.59
N ASN A 26 -5.69 2.76 -17.91
CA ASN A 26 -5.44 3.90 -18.77
C ASN A 26 -6.44 5.05 -18.53
N SER A 27 -7.69 4.73 -18.18
CA SER A 27 -8.71 5.73 -17.84
C SER A 27 -8.49 6.39 -16.46
N CYS A 28 -7.67 5.77 -15.60
CA CYS A 28 -7.32 6.26 -14.26
C CYS A 28 -6.28 7.39 -14.25
N GLU A 29 -5.91 7.98 -15.40
CA GLU A 29 -5.02 9.16 -15.49
C GLU A 29 -5.45 10.40 -14.65
N LYS A 30 -6.62 10.35 -13.98
CA LYS A 30 -7.20 11.47 -13.23
C LYS A 30 -7.62 11.16 -11.79
N THR A 31 -7.40 9.96 -11.26
CA THR A 31 -7.99 9.58 -9.97
C THR A 31 -7.12 9.90 -8.76
N ASN A 32 -7.80 10.40 -7.73
CA ASN A 32 -7.27 10.80 -6.43
C ASN A 32 -6.38 9.70 -5.80
N THR A 33 -5.52 10.09 -4.86
CA THR A 33 -4.65 9.20 -4.04
C THR A 33 -5.35 7.98 -3.43
N SER A 34 -6.68 7.98 -3.33
CA SER A 34 -7.49 6.86 -2.86
C SER A 34 -7.50 5.63 -3.78
N THR A 35 -7.23 5.75 -5.09
CA THR A 35 -7.31 4.59 -6.01
C THR A 35 -5.94 4.06 -6.44
N ILE A 36 -4.87 4.83 -6.22
CA ILE A 36 -3.56 4.49 -6.78
C ILE A 36 -2.97 3.18 -6.23
N VAL A 37 -3.33 2.81 -4.99
CA VAL A 37 -2.93 1.52 -4.39
C VAL A 37 -3.63 0.35 -5.08
N ASP A 38 -4.93 0.49 -5.36
CA ASP A 38 -5.69 -0.52 -6.10
C ASP A 38 -5.22 -0.62 -7.56
N ASP A 39 -4.95 0.52 -8.20
CA ASP A 39 -4.42 0.59 -9.57
C ASP A 39 -3.04 -0.07 -9.65
N LYS A 40 -2.17 0.12 -8.64
CA LYS A 40 -0.87 -0.56 -8.55
C LYS A 40 -1.03 -2.07 -8.40
N ARG A 41 -1.96 -2.54 -7.56
CA ARG A 41 -2.24 -3.98 -7.40
C ARG A 41 -2.74 -4.58 -8.72
N ARG A 42 -3.70 -3.94 -9.39
CA ARG A 42 -4.21 -4.37 -10.69
C ARG A 42 -3.11 -4.44 -11.74
N LEU A 43 -2.21 -3.46 -11.78
CA LEU A 43 -1.05 -3.48 -12.67
C LEU A 43 -0.16 -4.70 -12.41
N ASP A 44 0.13 -5.02 -11.15
CA ASP A 44 0.95 -6.19 -10.80
C ASP A 44 0.29 -7.50 -11.22
N GLU A 45 -1.02 -7.63 -11.03
CA GLU A 45 -1.81 -8.76 -11.53
C GLU A 45 -1.76 -8.86 -13.06
N LEU A 46 -1.87 -7.73 -13.76
CA LEU A 46 -1.80 -7.66 -15.21
C LEU A 46 -0.42 -8.07 -15.76
N LEU A 47 0.66 -7.67 -15.08
CA LEU A 47 2.02 -8.07 -15.44
C LEU A 47 2.24 -9.59 -15.31
N VAL A 48 1.66 -10.21 -14.27
CA VAL A 48 1.67 -11.67 -14.11
C VAL A 48 0.88 -12.35 -15.23
N LEU A 49 -0.32 -11.82 -15.54
CA LEU A 49 -1.14 -12.32 -16.64
C LEU A 49 -0.42 -12.23 -17.99
N THR A 50 0.29 -11.14 -18.23
CA THR A 50 1.07 -10.88 -19.45
C THR A 50 2.10 -11.97 -19.69
N ASN A 51 2.87 -12.36 -18.67
CA ASN A 51 3.87 -13.43 -18.79
C ASN A 51 3.24 -14.76 -19.21
N THR A 52 2.03 -15.05 -18.72
CA THR A 52 1.27 -16.24 -19.12
C THR A 52 0.80 -16.14 -20.57
N LEU A 53 0.24 -14.98 -20.95
CA LEU A 53 -0.24 -14.71 -22.32
C LEU A 53 0.88 -14.80 -23.36
N ILE A 54 2.07 -14.26 -23.09
CA ILE A 54 3.23 -14.36 -24.00
C ILE A 54 3.55 -15.84 -24.31
N ALA A 55 3.56 -16.69 -23.28
CA ALA A 55 3.87 -18.11 -23.44
C ALA A 55 2.77 -18.86 -24.21
N ASP A 56 1.50 -18.54 -23.97
CA ASP A 56 0.36 -19.18 -24.62
C ASP A 56 0.20 -18.73 -26.07
N ILE A 57 0.33 -17.43 -26.35
CA ILE A 57 0.32 -16.83 -27.70
C ILE A 57 1.43 -17.45 -28.56
N SER A 58 2.64 -17.60 -28.01
CA SER A 58 3.76 -18.22 -28.74
C SER A 58 3.45 -19.67 -29.16
N LYS A 59 2.83 -20.46 -28.28
CA LYS A 59 2.41 -21.85 -28.57
C LYS A 59 1.28 -21.89 -29.60
N LEU A 60 0.30 -21.00 -29.46
CA LEU A 60 -0.86 -20.91 -30.35
C LEU A 60 -0.44 -20.49 -31.76
N ARG A 61 0.40 -19.47 -31.88
CA ARG A 61 0.95 -18.99 -33.16
C ARG A 61 1.71 -20.10 -33.89
N LYS A 62 2.60 -20.80 -33.18
CA LYS A 62 3.32 -21.96 -33.75
C LYS A 62 2.36 -23.05 -34.24
N ALA A 63 1.32 -23.38 -33.47
CA ALA A 63 0.34 -24.40 -33.85
C ALA A 63 -0.55 -23.99 -35.04
N ALA A 64 -0.86 -22.69 -35.18
CA ALA A 64 -1.65 -22.15 -36.29
C ALA A 64 -0.85 -22.05 -37.60
N GLN A 65 0.46 -21.85 -37.51
CA GLN A 65 1.37 -21.76 -38.66
C GLN A 65 1.97 -23.12 -39.05
N GLU A 66 1.58 -24.22 -38.40
CA GLU A 66 2.08 -25.55 -38.73
C GLU A 66 1.65 -25.95 -40.15
N THR A 67 2.63 -26.20 -41.00
CA THR A 67 2.45 -26.53 -42.41
C THR A 67 2.54 -28.03 -42.68
N ASP A 68 3.14 -28.81 -41.78
CA ASP A 68 3.18 -30.27 -41.89
C ASP A 68 1.76 -30.85 -41.67
N PRO A 69 1.14 -31.51 -42.67
CA PRO A 69 -0.19 -32.09 -42.53
C PRO A 69 -0.32 -33.11 -41.39
N ALA A 70 0.77 -33.79 -41.02
CA ALA A 70 0.78 -34.77 -39.93
C ALA A 70 0.79 -34.12 -38.53
N LEU A 71 1.25 -32.87 -38.43
CA LEU A 71 1.36 -32.11 -37.17
C LEU A 71 0.32 -30.99 -37.07
N ARG A 72 -0.33 -30.66 -38.19
CA ARG A 72 -1.35 -29.64 -38.30
C ARG A 72 -2.49 -29.92 -37.34
N THR A 73 -2.76 -28.96 -36.46
CA THR A 73 -3.75 -29.13 -35.38
C THR A 73 -4.99 -28.28 -35.54
N TYR A 74 -4.94 -27.28 -36.42
CA TYR A 74 -6.08 -26.43 -36.74
C TYR A 74 -6.37 -26.50 -38.23
N GLY A 75 -7.65 -26.60 -38.59
CA GLY A 75 -8.11 -26.31 -39.96
C GLY A 75 -7.96 -24.81 -40.27
N GLU A 76 -7.98 -24.44 -41.55
CA GLU A 76 -7.70 -23.07 -42.02
C GLU A 76 -8.51 -21.99 -41.30
N GLN A 77 -9.82 -22.21 -41.12
CA GLN A 77 -10.69 -21.27 -40.41
C GLN A 77 -10.28 -21.06 -38.95
N MET A 78 -9.89 -22.14 -38.25
CA MET A 78 -9.47 -22.05 -36.86
C MET A 78 -8.07 -21.44 -36.74
N ALA A 79 -7.16 -21.78 -37.66
CA ALA A 79 -5.83 -21.17 -37.72
C ALA A 79 -5.92 -19.64 -37.88
N SER A 80 -6.82 -19.17 -38.76
CA SER A 80 -7.08 -17.73 -38.95
C SER A 80 -7.60 -17.06 -37.67
N LYS A 81 -8.54 -17.70 -36.94
CA LYS A 81 -9.03 -17.17 -35.65
C LYS A 81 -7.93 -17.11 -34.59
N VAL A 82 -7.10 -18.15 -34.50
CA VAL A 82 -5.98 -18.19 -33.56
C VAL A 82 -4.99 -17.07 -33.85
N LEU A 83 -4.63 -16.86 -35.12
CA LEU A 83 -3.74 -15.76 -35.52
C LEU A 83 -4.33 -14.39 -35.21
N ALA A 84 -5.63 -14.17 -35.45
CA ALA A 84 -6.29 -12.91 -35.12
C ALA A 84 -6.22 -12.59 -33.61
N VAL A 85 -6.36 -13.61 -32.74
CA VAL A 85 -6.20 -13.43 -31.28
C VAL A 85 -4.74 -13.11 -30.92
N CYS A 86 -3.77 -13.74 -31.57
CA CYS A 86 -2.36 -13.41 -31.41
C CYS A 86 -2.05 -11.96 -31.83
N ASP A 87 -2.64 -11.49 -32.93
CA ASP A 87 -2.44 -10.14 -33.43
C ASP A 87 -3.10 -9.09 -32.53
N ARG A 88 -4.26 -9.40 -31.95
CA ARG A 88 -4.88 -8.56 -30.90
C ARG A 88 -3.93 -8.35 -29.74
N PHE A 89 -3.35 -9.43 -29.20
CA PHE A 89 -2.40 -9.33 -28.08
C PHE A 89 -1.18 -8.47 -28.43
N ASP A 90 -0.59 -8.67 -29.61
CA ASP A 90 0.57 -7.89 -30.06
C ASP A 90 0.26 -6.38 -30.20
N ALA A 91 -0.99 -6.02 -30.53
CA ALA A 91 -1.42 -4.62 -30.62
C ALA A 91 -1.61 -3.94 -29.26
N VAL A 92 -1.98 -4.69 -28.21
CA VAL A 92 -2.31 -4.12 -26.89
C VAL A 92 -1.17 -4.24 -25.88
N HIS A 93 -0.35 -5.29 -25.98
CA HIS A 93 0.76 -5.54 -25.05
C HIS A 93 1.74 -4.35 -24.91
N PRO A 94 2.15 -3.65 -25.99
CA PRO A 94 3.08 -2.52 -25.86
C PRO A 94 2.54 -1.36 -25.00
N LYS A 95 1.22 -1.15 -24.99
CA LYS A 95 0.56 -0.08 -24.22
C LYS A 95 0.67 -0.29 -22.72
N LEU A 96 0.87 -1.52 -22.26
CA LEU A 96 1.09 -1.82 -20.85
C LEU A 96 2.35 -1.14 -20.30
N ALA A 97 3.40 -1.00 -21.11
CA ALA A 97 4.64 -0.36 -20.65
C ALA A 97 4.40 1.12 -20.28
N GLU A 98 3.59 1.82 -21.07
CA GLU A 98 3.22 3.22 -20.84
C GLU A 98 2.37 3.38 -19.57
N VAL A 99 1.31 2.57 -19.46
CA VAL A 99 0.43 2.56 -18.27
C VAL A 99 1.22 2.18 -17.01
N SER A 100 2.11 1.20 -17.11
CA SER A 100 2.97 0.74 -16.01
C SER A 100 3.88 1.85 -15.50
N ALA A 101 4.52 2.59 -16.40
CA ALA A 101 5.40 3.71 -16.03
C ALA A 101 4.61 4.82 -15.30
N SER A 102 3.43 5.17 -15.80
CA SER A 102 2.57 6.20 -15.22
C SER A 102 2.09 5.83 -13.80
N ILE A 103 1.58 4.61 -13.62
CA ILE A 103 1.12 4.13 -12.30
C ILE A 103 2.29 4.02 -11.32
N THR A 104 3.43 3.48 -11.76
CA THR A 104 4.61 3.34 -10.89
C THR A 104 5.10 4.71 -10.41
N SER A 105 5.12 5.71 -11.31
CA SER A 105 5.47 7.08 -10.93
C SER A 105 4.49 7.69 -9.92
N ALA A 106 3.19 7.53 -10.16
CA ALA A 106 2.15 8.05 -9.26
C ALA A 106 2.16 7.34 -7.89
N TYR A 107 2.35 6.03 -7.87
CA TYR A 107 2.46 5.25 -6.64
C TYR A 107 3.69 5.64 -5.80
N GLY A 108 4.84 5.88 -6.44
CA GLY A 108 6.03 6.38 -5.74
C GLY A 108 5.81 7.76 -5.08
N LYS A 109 5.02 8.65 -5.70
CA LYS A 109 4.63 9.93 -5.09
C LYS A 109 3.69 9.74 -3.90
N TYR A 110 2.77 8.77 -3.99
CA TYR A 110 1.88 8.40 -2.89
C TYR A 110 2.68 7.90 -1.68
N GLU A 111 3.64 6.99 -1.88
CA GLU A 111 4.47 6.46 -0.79
C GLU A 111 5.28 7.56 -0.09
N GLN A 112 5.83 8.52 -0.86
CA GLN A 112 6.54 9.66 -0.29
C GLN A 112 5.62 10.56 0.54
N ALA A 113 4.41 10.83 0.06
CA ALA A 113 3.42 11.61 0.79
C ALA A 113 2.98 10.91 2.08
N GLU A 114 2.77 9.59 2.04
CA GLU A 114 2.39 8.80 3.21
C GLU A 114 3.52 8.76 4.25
N ALA A 115 4.77 8.55 3.82
CA ALA A 115 5.93 8.58 4.70
C ALA A 115 6.11 9.95 5.36
N ALA A 116 5.91 11.04 4.60
CA ALA A 116 5.96 12.39 5.14
C ALA A 116 4.86 12.64 6.17
N ALA A 117 3.63 12.18 5.91
CA ALA A 117 2.51 12.32 6.84
C ALA A 117 2.75 11.55 8.15
N ARG A 118 3.26 10.31 8.08
CA ARG A 118 3.64 9.52 9.25
C ARG A 118 4.74 10.20 10.07
N ALA A 119 5.77 10.74 9.40
CA ALA A 119 6.83 11.47 10.08
C ALA A 119 6.34 12.74 10.79
N VAL A 120 5.33 13.43 10.26
CA VAL A 120 4.69 14.56 10.94
C VAL A 120 3.93 14.08 12.18
N GLN A 121 3.13 13.02 12.04
CA GLN A 121 2.37 12.45 13.14
C GLN A 121 3.27 11.98 14.30
N GLU A 122 4.36 11.27 13.99
CA GLU A 122 5.32 10.81 14.99
C GLU A 122 5.97 11.98 15.75
N ARG A 123 6.28 13.08 15.05
CA ARG A 123 6.81 14.30 15.68
C ARG A 123 5.78 14.97 16.59
N GLU A 124 4.53 15.02 16.17
CA GLU A 124 3.44 15.58 16.99
C GLU A 124 3.19 14.73 18.24
N GLU A 125 3.18 13.40 18.11
CA GLU A 125 3.01 12.48 19.23
C GLU A 125 4.18 12.57 20.21
N ALA A 126 5.43 12.65 19.71
CA ALA A 126 6.60 12.87 20.55
C ALA A 126 6.54 14.22 21.29
N ALA A 127 6.10 15.28 20.62
CA ALA A 127 5.93 16.60 21.25
C ALA A 127 4.86 16.59 22.34
N ARG A 128 3.74 15.89 22.11
CA ARG A 128 2.67 15.71 23.12
C ARG A 128 3.17 14.92 24.33
N ALA A 129 3.89 13.82 24.10
CA ALA A 129 4.46 13.02 25.18
C ALA A 129 5.48 13.81 26.02
N ALA A 130 6.33 14.62 25.38
CA ALA A 130 7.27 15.49 26.08
C ALA A 130 6.56 16.57 26.91
N ALA A 131 5.50 17.19 26.37
CA ALA A 131 4.69 18.16 27.10
C ALA A 131 3.97 17.54 28.31
N GLU A 132 3.43 16.33 28.17
CA GLU A 132 2.78 15.60 29.25
C GLU A 132 3.78 15.23 30.37
N LEU A 133 4.98 14.77 30.01
CA LEU A 133 6.03 14.47 30.98
C LEU A 133 6.44 15.73 31.76
N ALA A 134 6.67 16.85 31.05
CA ALA A 134 7.01 18.12 31.67
C ALA A 134 5.89 18.61 32.63
N ALA A 135 4.62 18.43 32.26
CA ALA A 135 3.49 18.76 33.12
C ALA A 135 3.42 17.88 34.38
N LYS A 136 3.67 16.57 34.25
CA LYS A 136 3.72 15.65 35.40
C LYS A 136 4.86 16.00 36.35
N GLU A 137 6.04 16.31 35.83
CA GLU A 137 7.19 16.74 36.64
C GLU A 137 6.93 18.06 37.36
N ALA A 138 6.29 19.03 36.70
CA ALA A 138 5.89 20.29 37.32
C ALA A 138 4.89 20.07 38.46
N LEU A 139 3.86 19.24 38.25
CA LEU A 139 2.87 18.91 39.27
C LEU A 139 3.51 18.20 40.47
N ALA A 140 4.43 17.26 40.23
CA ALA A 140 5.14 16.56 41.30
C ALA A 140 5.99 17.53 42.14
N LYS A 141 6.67 18.49 41.51
CA LYS A 141 7.43 19.54 42.21
C LYS A 141 6.51 20.43 43.05
N GLU A 142 5.36 20.82 42.52
CA GLU A 142 4.38 21.64 43.25
C GLU A 142 3.83 20.90 44.48
N GLN A 143 3.47 19.62 44.33
CA GLN A 143 2.99 18.78 45.43
C GLN A 143 4.06 18.58 46.50
N ALA A 144 5.32 18.36 46.11
CA ALA A 144 6.43 18.25 47.04
C ALA A 144 6.66 19.57 47.82
N ALA A 145 6.59 20.73 47.14
CA ALA A 145 6.71 22.03 47.79
C ALA A 145 5.58 22.29 48.78
N LYS A 146 4.33 21.94 48.44
CA LYS A 146 3.17 22.03 49.34
C LYS A 146 3.33 21.14 50.57
N ALA A 147 3.74 19.88 50.40
CA ALA A 147 3.98 18.95 51.49
C ALA A 147 5.11 19.42 52.42
N ALA A 148 6.20 19.98 51.85
CA ALA A 148 7.30 20.53 52.64
C ALA A 148 6.86 21.76 53.45
N ALA A 149 6.07 22.66 52.87
CA ALA A 149 5.54 23.83 53.56
C ALA A 149 4.57 23.44 54.70
N GLU A 150 3.71 22.45 54.48
CA GLU A 150 2.80 21.95 55.51
C GLU A 150 3.56 21.29 56.67
N SER A 151 4.55 20.46 56.37
CA SER A 151 5.44 19.85 57.37
C SER A 151 6.17 20.91 58.20
N ALA A 152 6.70 21.95 57.55
CA ALA A 152 7.35 23.07 58.24
C ALA A 152 6.39 23.84 59.15
N ARG A 153 5.13 24.05 58.71
CA ARG A 153 4.08 24.69 59.53
C ARG A 153 3.76 23.86 60.77
N LEU A 154 3.54 22.55 60.61
CA LEU A 154 3.24 21.64 61.72
C LEU A 154 4.40 21.58 62.73
N ALA A 155 5.64 21.55 62.25
CA ALA A 155 6.83 21.59 63.11
C ALA A 155 6.95 22.90 63.90
N ALA A 156 6.66 24.04 63.27
CA ALA A 156 6.65 25.34 63.94
C ALA A 156 5.54 25.44 65.00
N GLU A 157 4.34 24.95 64.71
CA GLU A 157 3.22 24.89 65.66
C GLU A 157 3.57 24.00 66.87
N ALA A 158 4.17 22.83 66.64
CA ALA A 158 4.62 21.93 67.71
C ALA A 158 5.71 22.57 68.58
N ALA A 159 6.68 23.26 67.98
CA ALA A 159 7.73 23.98 68.71
C ALA A 159 7.16 25.13 69.57
N ALA A 160 6.20 25.90 69.02
CA ALA A 160 5.53 26.97 69.75
C ALA A 160 4.71 26.42 70.94
N ALA A 161 3.96 25.33 70.75
CA ALA A 161 3.22 24.66 71.81
C ALA A 161 4.14 24.14 72.93
N ALA A 162 5.28 23.53 72.57
CA ALA A 162 6.27 23.06 73.54
C ALA A 162 6.89 24.22 74.35
N ALA A 163 7.16 25.36 73.72
CA ALA A 163 7.66 26.55 74.40
C ALA A 163 6.61 27.15 75.36
N ALA A 164 5.34 27.21 74.95
CA ALA A 164 4.24 27.69 75.79
C ALA A 164 4.01 26.77 77.00
N ALA A 165 4.07 25.45 76.81
CA ALA A 165 3.94 24.48 77.91
C ALA A 165 5.07 24.58 78.94
N ARG A 166 6.29 24.90 78.51
CA ARG A 166 7.42 25.16 79.40
C ARG A 166 7.22 26.44 80.22
N ARG A 167 6.69 27.51 79.63
CA ARG A 167 6.42 28.77 80.34
C ARG A 167 5.32 28.67 81.41
N ARG A 168 4.38 27.73 81.29
CA ARG A 168 3.31 27.50 82.29
C ARG A 168 3.73 26.60 83.48
N ARG A 169 4.93 26.03 83.45
CA ARG A 169 5.46 25.18 84.55
C ARG A 169 6.33 25.94 85.56
N TRP A 170 6.47 27.24 85.38
CA TRP A 170 7.11 28.18 86.30
C TRP A 170 6.06 29.16 86.79
#